data_AF-A0A8S1H5F2-F1
#
_entry.id   AF-A0A8S1H5F2-F1
#
_cell.length_a   1.000
_cell.length_b   1.000
_cell.length_c   1.000
_cell.angle_alpha   90.00
_cell.angle_beta   90.00
_cell.angle_gamma   90.00
#
_symmetry.space_group_name_H-M   'P 1'
#
loop_
_entity.id
_entity.type
_entity.pdbx_description
1 polymer ?
#
loop_
_entity_poly.entity_id
_entity_poly.type
_entity_poly.pdbx_seq_one_letter_code
_entity_poly.pdbx_strand_id
1 'polypeptide(L)'
;MQVRNEDITMAWGQTPHQLDSQYGRWRMAVFQDVQESVDMNRLYFLYDPELDERSGTSGSRKGGKCLVTFDTNIRCFTSEIPLYVPGELKFLFSLKCPSPQGGSALLLVTAEMMNQDLKLHVFRLDMSSDGMTISNLRPLLNEPLIIGGEFICCMRDDAPEIVVMANPGLKLWRIDGMAENPRPYVAYNDIYGAQLEHFYDGFLSNGNIVFLSASPDGHFDPSRVHLLNLNNPKNMTTQNTSADNARGMPTPRKQAGFDSAGNAILMAGGEIDRGYGNVERLTDYWVLDTHTFRWTQVMSQMPCPLIEPRLTVANSGNIYVWGDFDQPLPGMSHGTHLRIIRVTGFDQANKPPSYTPTAAPPPPAYPSLSDNSSPNPQNYQGYPQSQQQPLPPYPSYNPNQSNPGYGNQSAPQPYGGQYPGQNQYQGQGQQYPGQDQYGGQSNTMYPSGGSTDQYPGQHAVYPPQKNKKDCSIQ
;
A
#
# COMPACT_ATOMS: atom_id res chain seq x y z
N MET A 1 -5.21 24.69 6.32
CA MET A 1 -4.68 23.31 6.41
C MET A 1 -3.22 23.34 6.00
N GLN A 2 -2.30 22.81 6.81
CA GLN A 2 -0.88 22.70 6.47
C GLN A 2 -0.52 21.21 6.29
N VAL A 3 -0.90 20.63 5.15
CA VAL A 3 -0.50 19.27 4.79
C VAL A 3 1.01 19.22 4.57
N ARG A 4 1.69 18.25 5.19
CA ARG A 4 3.14 18.03 5.07
C ARG A 4 3.42 16.67 4.46
N ASN A 5 4.31 16.66 3.47
CA ASN A 5 4.80 15.46 2.81
C ASN A 5 6.22 15.16 3.30
N GLU A 6 6.43 13.93 3.75
CA GLU A 6 7.72 13.37 4.12
C GLU A 6 7.97 12.18 3.19
N ASP A 7 8.95 12.28 2.28
CA ASP A 7 9.42 11.09 1.59
C ASP A 7 10.23 10.25 2.59
N ILE A 8 9.67 9.10 2.96
CA ILE A 8 10.25 8.19 3.94
C ILE A 8 11.04 7.07 3.28
N THR A 9 11.21 7.06 1.95
CA THR A 9 12.19 6.19 1.31
C THR A 9 13.59 6.80 1.35
N MET A 10 14.55 6.15 0.68
CA MET A 10 15.92 6.65 0.63
C MET A 10 15.92 8.04 -0.02
N ALA A 11 16.43 9.02 0.74
CA ALA A 11 16.54 10.39 0.28
C ALA A 11 17.63 10.51 -0.79
N TRP A 12 17.39 11.38 -1.77
CA TRP A 12 18.33 11.65 -2.86
C TRP A 12 19.72 12.04 -2.32
N GLY A 13 20.76 11.37 -2.83
CA GLY A 13 22.15 11.64 -2.48
C GLY A 13 22.59 11.18 -1.07
N GLN A 14 21.74 10.49 -0.32
CA GLN A 14 22.15 9.83 0.94
C GLN A 14 22.74 8.45 0.69
N THR A 15 23.64 8.01 1.57
CA THR A 15 24.12 6.62 1.57
C THR A 15 22.99 5.69 2.01
N PRO A 16 22.75 4.56 1.30
CA PRO A 16 21.79 3.54 1.74
C PRO A 16 22.04 3.05 3.17
N HIS A 17 20.99 2.59 3.85
CA HIS A 17 21.17 1.92 5.14
C HIS A 17 21.87 0.57 4.92
N GLN A 18 22.62 0.05 5.90
CA GLN A 18 23.35 -1.22 5.71
C GLN A 18 22.43 -2.39 5.33
N LEU A 19 21.19 -2.39 5.84
CA LEU A 19 20.17 -3.39 5.49
C LEU A 19 19.68 -3.29 4.04
N ASP A 20 19.88 -2.16 3.33
CA ASP A 20 19.58 -2.07 1.90
C ASP A 20 20.45 -3.05 1.07
N SER A 21 21.62 -3.46 1.56
CA SER A 21 22.42 -4.49 0.90
C SER A 21 21.75 -5.88 0.89
N GLN A 22 20.87 -6.15 1.86
CA GLN A 22 20.16 -7.42 2.03
C GLN A 22 18.71 -7.35 1.52
N TYR A 23 18.01 -6.26 1.86
CA TYR A 23 16.58 -6.06 1.63
C TYR A 23 16.25 -4.96 0.61
N GLY A 24 17.23 -4.21 0.11
CA GLY A 24 17.02 -3.17 -0.92
C GLY A 24 16.46 -3.71 -2.23
N ARG A 25 16.58 -5.04 -2.48
CA ARG A 25 15.91 -5.74 -3.60
C ARG A 25 14.39 -5.51 -3.64
N TRP A 26 13.78 -5.24 -2.50
CA TRP A 26 12.34 -4.98 -2.35
C TRP A 26 11.91 -3.59 -2.84
N ARG A 27 12.86 -2.69 -3.13
CA ARG A 27 12.57 -1.38 -3.75
C ARG A 27 12.11 -1.48 -5.20
N MET A 28 12.33 -2.63 -5.85
CA MET A 28 11.97 -2.90 -7.25
C MET A 28 10.96 -4.06 -7.33
N ALA A 29 10.10 -4.21 -6.34
CA ALA A 29 9.15 -5.31 -6.23
C ALA A 29 7.71 -4.80 -6.32
N VAL A 30 6.83 -5.57 -6.96
CA VAL A 30 5.41 -5.23 -7.07
C VAL A 30 4.67 -5.63 -5.80
N PHE A 31 3.98 -4.65 -5.18
CA PHE A 31 3.15 -4.85 -4.00
C PHE A 31 1.67 -4.66 -4.33
N GLN A 32 0.81 -5.42 -3.65
CA GLN A 32 -0.65 -5.31 -3.80
C GLN A 32 -1.26 -4.32 -2.84
N ASP A 33 -0.72 -4.24 -1.62
CA ASP A 33 -1.32 -3.45 -0.54
C ASP A 33 -0.28 -3.10 0.52
N VAL A 34 -0.62 -2.14 1.39
CA VAL A 34 0.19 -1.66 2.52
C VAL A 34 -0.69 -1.48 3.74
N GLN A 35 -0.22 -1.89 4.91
CA GLN A 35 -0.83 -1.51 6.19
C GLN A 35 0.23 -1.07 7.21
N GLU A 36 -0.07 -0.04 7.99
CA GLU A 36 0.78 0.40 9.09
C GLU A 36 0.65 -0.54 10.29
N SER A 37 1.75 -0.76 11.01
CA SER A 37 1.72 -1.52 12.27
C SER A 37 1.03 -0.74 13.38
N VAL A 38 0.47 -1.48 14.35
CA VAL A 38 -0.20 -0.89 15.53
C VAL A 38 0.72 0.01 16.37
N ASP A 39 2.03 -0.23 16.34
CA ASP A 39 3.05 0.61 16.99
C ASP A 39 3.55 1.77 16.13
N MET A 40 3.00 1.95 14.92
CA MET A 40 3.33 2.98 13.91
C MET A 40 4.78 2.98 13.41
N ASN A 41 5.61 2.02 13.84
CA ASN A 41 7.02 1.96 13.49
C ASN A 41 7.27 1.28 12.13
N ARG A 42 6.33 0.48 11.62
CA ARG A 42 6.50 -0.34 10.41
C ARG A 42 5.36 -0.17 9.42
N LEU A 43 5.65 -0.44 8.15
CA LEU A 43 4.65 -0.74 7.11
C LEU A 43 4.82 -2.19 6.67
N TYR A 44 3.71 -2.92 6.57
CA TYR A 44 3.63 -4.26 6.00
C TYR A 44 3.20 -4.15 4.55
N PHE A 45 4.12 -4.40 3.63
CA PHE A 45 3.86 -4.44 2.19
C PHE A 45 3.45 -5.86 1.78
N LEU A 46 2.27 -6.03 1.18
CA LEU A 46 1.77 -7.31 0.68
C LEU A 46 2.41 -7.65 -0.67
N TYR A 47 3.37 -8.58 -0.68
CA TYR A 47 4.13 -8.95 -1.87
C TYR A 47 3.55 -10.19 -2.59
N ASP A 48 3.09 -9.99 -3.83
CA ASP A 48 2.66 -11.08 -4.72
C ASP A 48 3.77 -11.44 -5.72
N PRO A 49 4.45 -12.59 -5.57
CA PRO A 49 5.52 -13.00 -6.47
C PRO A 49 5.05 -13.39 -7.88
N GLU A 50 3.78 -13.79 -8.04
CA GLU A 50 3.23 -14.20 -9.33
C GLU A 50 2.86 -12.97 -10.16
N LEU A 51 2.39 -11.88 -9.53
CA LEU A 51 2.24 -10.61 -10.23
C LEU A 51 3.60 -9.96 -10.51
N ASP A 52 4.53 -9.95 -9.55
CA ASP A 52 5.90 -9.44 -9.73
C ASP A 52 6.57 -10.06 -10.97
N GLU A 53 6.54 -11.40 -11.08
CA GLU A 53 7.08 -12.17 -12.20
C GLU A 53 6.40 -11.87 -13.56
N ARG A 54 5.11 -11.51 -13.56
CA ARG A 54 4.34 -11.14 -14.77
C ARG A 54 4.37 -9.64 -15.08
N SER A 55 4.82 -8.81 -14.14
CA SER A 55 4.70 -7.34 -14.23
C SER A 55 5.55 -6.73 -15.34
N GLY A 56 6.67 -7.37 -15.69
CA GLY A 56 7.64 -6.81 -16.64
C GLY A 56 8.39 -5.58 -16.11
N THR A 57 8.21 -5.20 -14.83
CA THR A 57 9.05 -4.19 -14.17
C THR A 57 10.50 -4.69 -14.06
N SER A 58 11.42 -3.80 -13.66
CA SER A 58 12.83 -4.17 -13.46
C SER A 58 13.08 -5.21 -12.36
N GLY A 59 12.03 -5.61 -11.64
CA GLY A 59 12.05 -6.69 -10.64
C GLY A 59 11.94 -8.09 -11.24
N SER A 60 13.03 -8.87 -11.22
CA SER A 60 12.90 -10.33 -11.16
C SER A 60 12.26 -10.76 -9.85
N ARG A 61 11.46 -11.83 -9.84
CA ARG A 61 10.83 -12.41 -8.63
C ARG A 61 11.79 -12.50 -7.45
N LYS A 62 11.44 -11.85 -6.34
CA LYS A 62 12.28 -11.69 -5.14
C LYS A 62 12.15 -12.81 -4.11
N GLY A 63 11.06 -13.58 -4.14
CA GLY A 63 10.81 -14.65 -3.16
C GLY A 63 9.47 -15.38 -3.31
N GLY A 64 8.93 -15.81 -2.17
CA GLY A 64 7.58 -16.35 -2.02
C GLY A 64 6.58 -15.27 -1.54
N LYS A 65 5.32 -15.68 -1.38
CA LYS A 65 4.25 -14.84 -0.80
C LYS A 65 4.64 -14.42 0.61
N CYS A 66 4.66 -13.12 0.89
CA CYS A 66 5.06 -12.61 2.20
C CYS A 66 4.50 -11.20 2.47
N LEU A 67 4.54 -10.81 3.75
CA LEU A 67 4.56 -9.40 4.13
C LEU A 67 6.03 -8.95 4.19
N VAL A 68 6.40 -7.94 3.40
CA VAL A 68 7.72 -7.30 3.47
C VAL A 68 7.63 -6.13 4.44
N THR A 69 8.53 -6.09 5.42
CA THR A 69 8.52 -5.08 6.47
C THR A 69 9.40 -3.90 6.08
N PHE A 70 8.82 -2.71 6.06
CA PHE A 70 9.54 -1.45 5.97
C PHE A 70 9.55 -0.76 7.34
N ASP A 71 10.72 -0.53 7.92
CA ASP A 71 10.85 0.23 9.16
C ASP A 71 10.86 1.74 8.84
N THR A 72 9.94 2.49 9.45
CA THR A 72 9.74 3.90 9.16
C THR A 72 10.66 4.84 9.94
N ASN A 73 11.33 4.35 10.99
CA ASN A 73 12.31 5.11 11.76
C ASN A 73 13.67 5.12 11.05
N ILE A 74 14.13 3.95 10.57
CA ILE A 74 15.39 3.83 9.81
C ILE A 74 15.20 3.90 8.29
N ARG A 75 13.96 3.96 7.81
CA ARG A 75 13.57 4.24 6.41
C ARG A 75 14.09 3.20 5.38
N CYS A 76 14.10 1.93 5.76
CA CYS A 76 14.51 0.84 4.89
C CYS A 76 13.65 -0.42 5.10
N PHE A 77 13.70 -1.33 4.12
CA PHE A 77 13.19 -2.68 4.31
C PHE A 77 14.08 -3.46 5.29
N THR A 78 13.48 -4.28 6.15
CA THR A 78 14.18 -4.94 7.28
C THR A 78 13.93 -6.44 7.39
N SER A 79 12.82 -6.95 6.86
CA SER A 79 12.44 -8.36 6.96
C SER A 79 11.39 -8.77 5.94
N GLU A 80 11.21 -10.08 5.81
CA GLU A 80 10.13 -10.73 5.06
C GLU A 80 9.46 -11.75 5.99
N ILE A 81 8.12 -11.77 5.98
CA ILE A 81 7.29 -12.58 6.87
C ILE A 81 6.45 -13.52 5.99
N PRO A 82 6.81 -14.82 5.88
CA PRO A 82 6.18 -15.73 4.92
C PRO A 82 4.67 -15.92 5.12
N LEU A 83 3.93 -15.98 4.01
CA LEU A 83 2.49 -16.23 3.97
C LEU A 83 2.21 -17.60 3.32
N TYR A 84 1.57 -18.49 4.07
CA TYR A 84 1.19 -19.83 3.63
C TYR A 84 -0.33 -19.88 3.38
N VAL A 85 -0.75 -19.37 2.23
CA VAL A 85 -2.17 -19.24 1.83
C VAL A 85 -2.39 -19.68 0.38
N PRO A 86 -3.59 -20.20 0.03
CA PRO A 86 -3.99 -20.48 -1.36
C PRO A 86 -4.22 -19.20 -2.16
N GLY A 87 -4.15 -19.29 -3.49
CA GLY A 87 -4.44 -18.19 -4.42
C GLY A 87 -3.39 -17.08 -4.48
N GLU A 88 -3.55 -16.19 -5.46
CA GLU A 88 -2.82 -14.92 -5.58
C GLU A 88 -3.22 -13.98 -4.44
N LEU A 89 -2.30 -13.15 -3.96
CA LEU A 89 -2.60 -12.15 -2.92
C LEU A 89 -3.31 -10.96 -3.58
N LYS A 90 -4.23 -10.30 -2.86
CA LYS A 90 -5.02 -9.19 -3.42
C LYS A 90 -5.12 -7.96 -2.52
N PHE A 91 -5.53 -8.13 -1.27
CA PHE A 91 -5.76 -7.00 -0.36
C PHE A 91 -5.34 -7.33 1.06
N LEU A 92 -4.89 -6.30 1.79
CA LEU A 92 -4.51 -6.34 3.20
C LEU A 92 -5.19 -5.18 3.93
N PHE A 93 -6.05 -5.45 4.90
CA PHE A 93 -6.71 -4.42 5.71
C PHE A 93 -6.25 -4.49 7.16
N SER A 94 -6.19 -3.36 7.87
CA SER A 94 -5.85 -3.33 9.30
C SER A 94 -7.10 -3.18 10.19
N LEU A 95 -7.27 -4.10 11.13
CA LEU A 95 -8.29 -3.99 12.17
C LEU A 95 -7.91 -2.88 13.16
N LYS A 96 -8.90 -2.15 13.67
CA LYS A 96 -8.71 -1.08 14.69
C LYS A 96 -8.51 -1.63 16.11
N CYS A 97 -8.03 -2.85 16.22
CA CYS A 97 -7.72 -3.53 17.48
C CYS A 97 -6.37 -4.27 17.34
N PRO A 98 -5.60 -4.41 18.44
CA PRO A 98 -4.40 -5.23 18.43
C PRO A 98 -4.76 -6.72 18.30
N SER A 99 -3.79 -7.52 17.88
CA SER A 99 -3.87 -8.97 17.98
C SER A 99 -3.94 -9.42 19.45
N PRO A 100 -4.37 -10.66 19.74
CA PRO A 100 -4.33 -11.19 21.10
C PRO A 100 -2.93 -11.22 21.74
N GLN A 101 -1.88 -11.14 20.93
CA GLN A 101 -0.48 -11.05 21.37
C GLN A 101 0.04 -9.61 21.48
N GLY A 102 -0.81 -8.60 21.29
CA GLY A 102 -0.44 -7.18 21.32
C GLY A 102 0.20 -6.65 20.03
N GLY A 103 0.30 -7.49 18.99
CA GLY A 103 0.74 -7.09 17.65
C GLY A 103 -0.36 -6.42 16.84
N SER A 104 -0.14 -6.27 15.53
CA SER A 104 -1.17 -5.80 14.59
C SER A 104 -2.14 -6.95 14.24
N ALA A 105 -3.43 -6.68 14.14
CA ALA A 105 -4.41 -7.62 13.59
C ALA A 105 -4.83 -7.16 12.18
N LEU A 106 -4.72 -8.05 11.21
CA LEU A 106 -4.89 -7.78 9.78
C LEU A 106 -5.91 -8.74 9.17
N LEU A 107 -6.58 -8.30 8.09
CA LEU A 107 -7.38 -9.14 7.21
C LEU A 107 -6.66 -9.29 5.87
N LEU A 108 -6.56 -10.51 5.37
CA LEU A 108 -5.91 -10.83 4.09
C LEU A 108 -6.93 -11.45 3.13
N VAL A 109 -7.01 -10.91 1.92
CA VAL A 109 -7.81 -11.47 0.82
C VAL A 109 -6.90 -12.11 -0.21
N THR A 110 -7.22 -13.34 -0.62
CA THR A 110 -6.56 -14.03 -1.73
C THR A 110 -7.58 -14.52 -2.75
N ALA A 111 -7.13 -14.69 -4.00
CA ALA A 111 -7.96 -15.08 -5.13
C ALA A 111 -7.38 -16.29 -5.86
N GLU A 112 -8.17 -17.34 -6.03
CA GLU A 112 -7.76 -18.62 -6.61
C GLU A 112 -8.68 -18.97 -7.79
N MET A 113 -8.10 -19.19 -8.97
CA MET A 113 -8.86 -19.64 -10.15
C MET A 113 -8.93 -21.16 -10.16
N MET A 114 -10.12 -21.74 -10.04
CA MET A 114 -10.31 -23.19 -9.92
C MET A 114 -11.53 -23.64 -10.73
N ASN A 115 -11.34 -24.50 -11.73
CA ASN A 115 -12.41 -25.04 -12.58
C ASN A 115 -13.30 -23.96 -13.25
N GLN A 116 -12.69 -22.86 -13.71
CA GLN A 116 -13.33 -21.65 -14.27
C GLN A 116 -14.04 -20.73 -13.27
N ASP A 117 -14.24 -21.16 -12.03
CA ASP A 117 -14.72 -20.31 -10.94
C ASP A 117 -13.57 -19.53 -10.29
N LEU A 118 -13.79 -18.25 -9.97
CA LEU A 118 -12.87 -17.47 -9.16
C LEU A 118 -13.29 -17.54 -7.69
N LYS A 119 -12.42 -18.08 -6.85
CA LYS A 119 -12.63 -18.25 -5.41
C LYS A 119 -11.91 -17.15 -4.64
N LEU A 120 -12.65 -16.37 -3.84
CA LEU A 120 -12.07 -15.43 -2.88
C LEU A 120 -12.01 -16.07 -1.49
N HIS A 121 -10.80 -16.18 -0.95
CA HIS A 121 -10.56 -16.57 0.43
C HIS A 121 -10.31 -15.31 1.27
N VAL A 122 -10.82 -15.28 2.49
CA VAL A 122 -10.61 -14.18 3.44
C VAL A 122 -10.10 -14.75 4.75
N PHE A 123 -8.94 -14.28 5.19
CA PHE A 123 -8.24 -14.72 6.40
C PHE A 123 -8.13 -13.58 7.41
N ARG A 124 -8.11 -13.93 8.70
CA ARG A 124 -7.54 -13.06 9.75
C ARG A 124 -6.12 -13.52 10.06
N LEU A 125 -5.24 -12.55 10.16
CA LEU A 125 -3.81 -12.68 10.40
C LEU A 125 -3.46 -11.85 11.64
N ASP A 126 -3.05 -12.52 12.71
CA ASP A 126 -2.71 -11.91 14.00
C ASP A 126 -1.17 -11.90 14.16
N MET A 127 -0.54 -10.72 14.14
CA MET A 127 0.92 -10.59 14.33
C MET A 127 1.34 -10.82 15.79
N SER A 128 2.58 -11.24 15.99
CA SER A 128 3.26 -11.19 17.31
C SER A 128 3.47 -9.76 17.81
N SER A 129 3.74 -9.59 19.11
CA SER A 129 3.98 -8.30 19.76
C SER A 129 5.13 -7.49 19.16
N ASP A 130 6.17 -8.15 18.65
CA ASP A 130 7.30 -7.51 17.96
C ASP A 130 6.98 -7.06 16.52
N GLY A 131 5.85 -7.51 15.97
CA GLY A 131 5.45 -7.27 14.59
C GLY A 131 6.25 -8.05 13.54
N MET A 132 7.09 -9.00 13.94
CA MET A 132 8.05 -9.68 13.05
C MET A 132 7.63 -11.10 12.65
N THR A 133 6.61 -11.67 13.28
CA THR A 133 6.10 -13.02 12.97
C THR A 133 4.58 -13.09 13.00
N ILE A 134 4.01 -14.12 12.39
CA ILE A 134 2.57 -14.40 12.43
C ILE A 134 2.31 -15.33 13.62
N SER A 135 1.48 -14.88 14.57
CA SER A 135 1.08 -15.67 15.74
C SER A 135 -0.14 -16.55 15.48
N ASN A 136 -1.04 -16.13 14.59
CA ASN A 136 -2.17 -16.93 14.10
C ASN A 136 -2.57 -16.49 12.69
N LEU A 137 -3.01 -17.44 11.87
CA LEU A 137 -3.54 -17.22 10.52
C LEU A 137 -4.67 -18.22 10.28
N ARG A 138 -5.89 -17.72 10.04
CA ARG A 138 -7.07 -18.57 9.91
C ARG A 138 -8.07 -18.02 8.89
N PRO A 139 -8.80 -18.88 8.16
CA PRO A 139 -9.92 -18.43 7.32
C PRO A 139 -11.07 -17.90 8.21
N LEU A 140 -11.78 -16.90 7.70
CA LEU A 140 -12.98 -16.34 8.34
C LEU A 140 -14.27 -17.00 7.84
N LEU A 141 -14.23 -17.55 6.62
CA LEU A 141 -15.36 -18.23 6.00
C LEU A 141 -15.21 -19.74 6.04
N ASN A 142 -16.32 -20.46 6.18
CA ASN A 142 -16.37 -21.93 6.07
C ASN A 142 -15.92 -22.41 4.68
N GLU A 143 -16.29 -21.67 3.64
CA GLU A 143 -15.99 -21.93 2.23
C GLU A 143 -15.65 -20.58 1.56
N PRO A 144 -14.74 -20.53 0.57
CA PRO A 144 -14.45 -19.30 -0.15
C PRO A 144 -15.67 -18.79 -0.93
N LEU A 145 -15.74 -17.48 -1.16
CA LEU A 145 -16.77 -16.90 -2.01
C LEU A 145 -16.50 -17.27 -3.46
N ILE A 146 -17.50 -17.84 -4.15
CA ILE A 146 -17.43 -18.10 -5.59
C ILE A 146 -17.99 -16.87 -6.32
N ILE A 147 -17.15 -16.25 -7.14
CA ILE A 147 -17.47 -15.07 -7.94
C ILE A 147 -17.09 -15.33 -9.41
N GLY A 148 -17.71 -14.59 -10.34
CA GLY A 148 -17.56 -14.85 -11.78
C GLY A 148 -16.85 -13.75 -12.57
N GLY A 149 -16.16 -12.82 -11.93
CA GLY A 149 -15.52 -11.71 -12.62
C GLY A 149 -14.77 -10.76 -11.70
N GLU A 150 -14.84 -9.46 -11.99
CA GLU A 150 -14.21 -8.42 -11.19
C GLU A 150 -14.80 -8.33 -9.77
N PHE A 151 -14.00 -7.81 -8.85
CA PHE A 151 -14.34 -7.64 -7.45
C PHE A 151 -13.61 -6.45 -6.83
N ILE A 152 -14.25 -5.84 -5.84
CA ILE A 152 -13.70 -4.78 -4.99
C ILE A 152 -13.88 -5.24 -3.55
N CYS A 153 -12.84 -5.11 -2.74
CA CYS A 153 -12.89 -5.38 -1.30
C CYS A 153 -12.64 -4.09 -0.54
N CYS A 154 -13.49 -3.78 0.43
CA CYS A 154 -13.33 -2.60 1.29
C CYS A 154 -13.54 -2.99 2.75
N MET A 155 -12.83 -2.35 3.67
CA MET A 155 -13.09 -2.50 5.10
C MET A 155 -14.03 -1.41 5.62
N ARG A 156 -14.98 -1.78 6.47
CA ARG A 156 -15.86 -0.80 7.13
C ARG A 156 -15.08 0.08 8.10
N ASP A 157 -15.43 1.35 8.11
CA ASP A 157 -14.92 2.33 9.06
C ASP A 157 -15.59 2.19 10.45
N ASP A 158 -16.87 1.85 10.49
CA ASP A 158 -17.70 1.80 11.71
C ASP A 158 -17.73 0.43 12.43
N ALA A 159 -17.38 -0.66 11.74
CA ALA A 159 -17.42 -2.03 12.26
C ALA A 159 -16.23 -2.87 11.73
N PRO A 160 -15.79 -3.94 12.43
CA PRO A 160 -14.70 -4.80 11.96
C PRO A 160 -15.20 -5.81 10.91
N GLU A 161 -15.87 -5.33 9.87
CA GLU A 161 -16.32 -6.17 8.74
C GLU A 161 -15.59 -5.76 7.47
N ILE A 162 -15.25 -6.75 6.64
CA ILE A 162 -14.88 -6.55 5.25
C ILE A 162 -16.13 -6.74 4.38
N VAL A 163 -16.31 -5.83 3.42
CA VAL A 163 -17.34 -5.90 2.39
C VAL A 163 -16.67 -6.33 1.10
N VAL A 164 -17.11 -7.47 0.56
CA VAL A 164 -16.72 -7.95 -0.76
C VAL A 164 -17.84 -7.59 -1.72
N MET A 165 -17.50 -6.89 -2.79
CA MET A 165 -18.39 -6.61 -3.92
C MET A 165 -17.85 -7.39 -5.12
N ALA A 166 -18.68 -8.14 -5.84
CA ALA A 166 -18.22 -8.88 -7.03
C ALA A 166 -19.32 -9.17 -8.05
N ASN A 167 -18.88 -9.45 -9.29
CA ASN A 167 -19.71 -9.84 -10.43
C ASN A 167 -19.94 -11.37 -10.53
N PRO A 168 -20.90 -11.87 -11.36
CA PRO A 168 -21.81 -11.15 -12.27
C PRO A 168 -23.04 -10.60 -11.56
N GLY A 169 -23.43 -9.38 -11.96
CA GLY A 169 -24.35 -8.52 -11.19
C GLY A 169 -23.65 -8.01 -9.92
N LEU A 170 -23.98 -6.81 -9.45
CA LEU A 170 -23.37 -6.26 -8.23
C LEU A 170 -23.86 -7.06 -7.00
N LYS A 171 -23.07 -8.06 -6.60
CA LYS A 171 -23.29 -8.85 -5.39
C LYS A 171 -22.44 -8.32 -4.25
N LEU A 172 -22.97 -8.42 -3.03
CA LEU A 172 -22.31 -7.98 -1.81
C LEU A 172 -22.34 -9.04 -0.74
N TRP A 173 -21.19 -9.24 -0.10
CA TRP A 173 -21.05 -10.04 1.12
C TRP A 173 -20.42 -9.19 2.22
N ARG A 174 -20.97 -9.26 3.43
CA ARG A 174 -20.34 -8.72 4.65
C ARG A 174 -19.74 -9.85 5.45
N ILE A 175 -18.46 -9.79 5.78
CA ILE A 175 -17.73 -10.83 6.50
C ILE A 175 -17.16 -10.23 7.79
N ASP A 176 -17.42 -10.87 8.92
CA ASP A 176 -16.95 -10.42 10.24
C ASP A 176 -15.47 -10.76 10.43
N GLY A 177 -14.63 -9.72 10.47
CA GLY A 177 -13.18 -9.79 10.64
C GLY A 177 -12.75 -10.28 12.02
N MET A 178 -13.62 -10.22 13.03
CA MET A 178 -13.35 -10.68 14.40
C MET A 178 -13.71 -12.16 14.61
N ALA A 179 -14.07 -12.92 13.57
CA ALA A 179 -14.39 -14.34 13.74
C ALA A 179 -13.21 -15.14 14.32
N GLU A 180 -13.42 -15.78 15.46
CA GLU A 180 -12.44 -16.68 16.07
C GLU A 180 -12.43 -18.07 15.41
N ASN A 181 -13.56 -18.47 14.81
CA ASN A 181 -13.67 -19.67 13.98
C ASN A 181 -14.32 -19.32 12.63
N PRO A 182 -14.05 -20.10 11.56
CA PRO A 182 -14.78 -20.00 10.30
C PRO A 182 -16.30 -20.05 10.50
N ARG A 183 -17.02 -19.21 9.76
CA ARG A 183 -18.50 -19.16 9.76
C ARG A 183 -19.06 -18.65 8.43
N PRO A 184 -20.38 -18.68 8.19
CA PRO A 184 -20.98 -17.98 7.06
C PRO A 184 -20.77 -16.46 7.14
N TYR A 185 -20.95 -15.78 6.01
CA TYR A 185 -21.00 -14.32 5.94
C TYR A 185 -22.15 -13.75 6.80
N VAL A 186 -21.97 -12.51 7.28
CA VAL A 186 -22.93 -11.78 8.14
C VAL A 186 -24.18 -11.38 7.35
N ALA A 187 -24.01 -10.97 6.09
CA ALA A 187 -25.09 -10.61 5.19
C ALA A 187 -24.68 -10.86 3.72
N TYR A 188 -25.69 -11.08 2.88
CA TYR A 188 -25.57 -11.16 1.43
C TYR A 188 -26.67 -10.32 0.77
N ASN A 189 -26.32 -9.58 -0.28
CA ASN A 189 -27.26 -8.80 -1.07
C ASN A 189 -26.91 -8.86 -2.56
N ASP A 190 -27.92 -8.84 -3.42
CA ASP A 190 -27.80 -8.83 -4.87
C ASP A 190 -28.49 -7.56 -5.39
N ILE A 191 -27.74 -6.67 -6.04
CA ILE A 191 -28.19 -5.32 -6.41
C ILE A 191 -28.61 -5.32 -7.87
N TYR A 192 -29.92 -5.45 -8.07
CA TYR A 192 -30.52 -5.53 -9.39
C TYR A 192 -30.18 -4.31 -10.26
N GLY A 193 -29.70 -4.57 -11.48
CA GLY A 193 -29.40 -3.53 -12.47
C GLY A 193 -28.05 -2.82 -12.34
N ALA A 194 -27.22 -3.17 -11.34
CA ALA A 194 -25.85 -2.67 -11.20
C ALA A 194 -24.80 -3.76 -11.53
N GLN A 195 -23.63 -3.35 -12.01
CA GLN A 195 -22.45 -4.19 -12.28
C GLN A 195 -21.20 -3.38 -11.90
N LEU A 196 -20.10 -4.04 -11.50
CA LEU A 196 -18.90 -3.31 -11.05
C LEU A 196 -18.15 -2.60 -12.18
N GLU A 197 -18.22 -3.10 -13.41
CA GLU A 197 -17.59 -2.52 -14.61
C GLU A 197 -18.10 -1.09 -14.90
N HIS A 198 -19.20 -0.68 -14.26
CA HIS A 198 -19.80 0.65 -14.39
C HIS A 198 -19.07 1.72 -13.56
N PHE A 199 -18.21 1.31 -12.63
CA PHE A 199 -17.54 2.19 -11.68
C PHE A 199 -16.03 2.20 -11.90
N TYR A 200 -15.39 3.30 -11.53
CA TYR A 200 -13.94 3.40 -11.55
C TYR A 200 -13.32 2.61 -10.39
N ASP A 201 -13.90 2.77 -9.20
CA ASP A 201 -13.54 2.08 -7.95
C ASP A 201 -14.69 2.23 -6.91
N GLY A 202 -14.56 1.64 -5.73
CA GLY A 202 -15.56 1.72 -4.66
C GLY A 202 -14.93 1.75 -3.26
N PHE A 203 -15.51 2.57 -2.37
CA PHE A 203 -15.01 2.79 -1.01
C PHE A 203 -16.13 2.77 0.03
N LEU A 204 -15.78 2.65 1.30
CA LEU A 204 -16.73 2.70 2.42
C LEU A 204 -16.59 4.01 3.20
N SER A 205 -17.73 4.65 3.48
CA SER A 205 -17.81 5.87 4.29
C SER A 205 -19.18 5.93 4.97
N ASN A 206 -19.20 6.04 6.30
CA ASN A 206 -20.42 6.27 7.08
C ASN A 206 -21.55 5.25 6.80
N GLY A 207 -21.21 3.96 6.70
CA GLY A 207 -22.18 2.90 6.43
C GLY A 207 -22.79 2.93 5.01
N ASN A 208 -22.23 3.72 4.09
CA ASN A 208 -22.53 3.68 2.67
C ASN A 208 -21.31 3.20 1.90
N ILE A 209 -21.55 2.52 0.79
CA ILE A 209 -20.56 2.36 -0.28
C ILE A 209 -20.68 3.57 -1.18
N VAL A 210 -19.52 4.15 -1.49
CA VAL A 210 -19.34 5.27 -2.42
C VAL A 210 -18.57 4.72 -3.62
N PHE A 211 -19.29 4.43 -4.70
CA PHE A 211 -18.68 4.10 -5.98
C PHE A 211 -18.27 5.38 -6.71
N LEU A 212 -17.02 5.44 -7.14
CA LEU A 212 -16.51 6.50 -7.99
C LEU A 212 -16.94 6.24 -9.43
N SER A 213 -17.44 7.26 -10.11
CA SER A 213 -17.87 7.11 -11.50
C SER A 213 -16.69 6.97 -12.45
N ALA A 214 -16.87 6.20 -13.52
CA ALA A 214 -15.97 6.16 -14.66
C ALA A 214 -16.59 6.90 -15.86
N SER A 215 -15.73 7.48 -16.70
CA SER A 215 -16.10 7.85 -18.07
C SER A 215 -16.06 6.59 -18.97
N PRO A 216 -16.78 6.57 -20.11
CA PRO A 216 -16.78 5.41 -21.03
C PRO A 216 -15.39 5.02 -21.54
N ASP A 217 -14.44 5.94 -21.53
CA ASP A 217 -13.06 5.72 -21.96
C ASP A 217 -12.11 5.30 -20.82
N GLY A 218 -12.64 4.99 -19.64
CA GLY A 218 -11.94 4.37 -18.50
C GLY A 218 -11.18 5.34 -17.60
N HIS A 219 -11.39 6.66 -17.74
CA HIS A 219 -10.90 7.63 -16.76
C HIS A 219 -11.86 7.72 -15.57
N PHE A 220 -11.34 8.19 -14.44
CA PHE A 220 -12.15 8.62 -13.32
C PHE A 220 -12.99 9.85 -13.70
N ASP A 221 -14.30 9.78 -13.50
CA ASP A 221 -15.27 10.87 -13.66
C ASP A 221 -15.50 11.55 -12.29
N PRO A 222 -14.98 12.76 -12.05
CA PRO A 222 -15.09 13.45 -10.77
C PRO A 222 -16.48 14.01 -10.49
N SER A 223 -17.37 14.09 -11.49
CA SER A 223 -18.59 14.90 -11.48
C SER A 223 -19.76 14.34 -10.68
N ARG A 224 -19.68 13.05 -10.32
CA ARG A 224 -20.70 12.33 -9.56
C ARG A 224 -20.10 11.11 -8.85
N VAL A 225 -20.85 10.58 -7.90
CA VAL A 225 -20.60 9.31 -7.23
C VAL A 225 -21.90 8.54 -7.10
N HIS A 226 -21.84 7.23 -6.91
CA HIS A 226 -23.01 6.39 -6.69
C HIS A 226 -22.99 5.80 -5.28
N LEU A 227 -24.10 5.94 -4.57
CA LEU A 227 -24.23 5.63 -3.15
C LEU A 227 -25.15 4.43 -2.96
N LEU A 228 -24.66 3.43 -2.23
CA LEU A 228 -25.42 2.27 -1.80
C LEU A 228 -25.35 2.13 -0.28
N ASN A 229 -26.49 2.24 0.40
CA ASN A 229 -26.56 2.17 1.86
C ASN A 229 -26.46 0.72 2.36
N LEU A 230 -25.47 0.39 3.22
CA LEU A 230 -25.26 -0.99 3.71
C LEU A 230 -26.38 -1.52 4.62
N ASN A 231 -27.19 -0.64 5.21
CA ASN A 231 -28.31 -1.03 6.06
C ASN A 231 -29.62 -1.24 5.27
N ASN A 232 -29.71 -0.69 4.05
CA ASN A 232 -30.79 -0.97 3.10
C ASN A 232 -30.27 -1.06 1.65
N PRO A 233 -29.44 -2.07 1.33
CA PRO A 233 -28.78 -2.20 0.03
C PRO A 233 -29.76 -2.78 -1.00
N LYS A 234 -30.68 -1.93 -1.46
CA LYS A 234 -31.69 -2.25 -2.48
C LYS A 234 -31.65 -1.32 -3.67
N ASN A 235 -31.53 -0.02 -3.40
CA ASN A 235 -31.51 1.03 -4.41
C ASN A 235 -30.18 1.77 -4.32
N MET A 236 -29.50 1.89 -5.44
CA MET A 236 -28.36 2.78 -5.61
C MET A 236 -28.87 4.18 -5.97
N THR A 237 -28.21 5.22 -5.47
CA THR A 237 -28.54 6.63 -5.78
C THR A 237 -27.33 7.33 -6.37
N THR A 238 -27.52 8.17 -7.39
CA THR A 238 -26.43 8.95 -7.98
C THR A 238 -26.44 10.36 -7.38
N GLN A 239 -25.29 10.81 -6.91
CA GLN A 239 -25.12 12.11 -6.29
C GLN A 239 -24.09 12.92 -7.09
N ASN A 240 -24.49 14.07 -7.61
CA ASN A 240 -23.57 15.00 -8.27
C ASN A 240 -22.63 15.61 -7.23
N THR A 241 -21.37 15.78 -7.62
CA THR A 241 -20.37 16.45 -6.80
C THR A 241 -20.27 17.94 -7.15
N SER A 242 -19.69 18.73 -6.25
CA SER A 242 -19.46 20.16 -6.40
C SER A 242 -17.98 20.53 -6.30
N ALA A 243 -17.62 21.65 -6.91
CA ALA A 243 -16.23 22.08 -7.08
C ALA A 243 -15.65 22.83 -5.86
N ASP A 244 -14.33 22.82 -5.79
CA ASP A 244 -13.57 23.80 -5.03
C ASP A 244 -13.78 25.20 -5.64
N ASN A 245 -14.10 26.19 -4.82
CA ASN A 245 -14.43 27.55 -5.31
C ASN A 245 -13.25 28.25 -6.00
N ALA A 246 -12.02 27.87 -5.68
CA ALA A 246 -10.80 28.50 -6.19
C ALA A 246 -10.04 27.61 -7.18
N ARG A 247 -10.26 26.29 -7.15
CA ARG A 247 -9.49 25.29 -7.91
C ARG A 247 -10.31 24.40 -8.85
N GLY A 248 -11.64 24.42 -8.78
CA GLY A 248 -12.49 23.60 -9.64
C GLY A 248 -12.61 22.15 -9.17
N MET A 249 -12.54 21.21 -10.12
CA MET A 249 -12.62 19.76 -9.89
C MET A 249 -11.26 19.10 -10.14
N PRO A 250 -11.00 17.89 -9.59
CA PRO A 250 -9.92 17.07 -10.09
C PRO A 250 -10.09 16.82 -11.59
N THR A 251 -9.06 17.06 -12.41
CA THR A 251 -9.12 16.68 -13.83
C THR A 251 -9.35 15.17 -13.98
N PRO A 252 -10.26 14.72 -14.88
CA PRO A 252 -10.40 13.30 -15.23
C PRO A 252 -9.06 12.68 -15.60
N ARG A 253 -8.77 11.50 -15.04
CA ARG A 253 -7.44 10.87 -15.08
C ARG A 253 -7.52 9.35 -14.85
N LYS A 254 -6.44 8.62 -15.09
CA LYS A 254 -6.29 7.19 -14.77
C LYS A 254 -5.31 6.99 -13.62
N GLN A 255 -5.28 5.80 -13.05
CA GLN A 255 -4.25 5.32 -12.12
C GLN A 255 -3.98 6.28 -10.94
N ALA A 256 -4.97 7.08 -10.54
CA ALA A 256 -4.90 7.87 -9.32
C ALA A 256 -5.11 6.97 -8.11
N GLY A 257 -4.37 7.24 -7.03
CA GLY A 257 -4.50 6.51 -5.78
C GLY A 257 -5.68 7.04 -4.98
N PHE A 258 -6.55 6.14 -4.54
CA PHE A 258 -7.73 6.46 -3.74
C PHE A 258 -7.79 5.62 -2.47
N ASP A 259 -8.37 6.17 -1.41
CA ASP A 259 -8.77 5.46 -0.19
C ASP A 259 -9.83 6.30 0.56
N SER A 260 -10.48 5.75 1.59
CA SER A 260 -11.44 6.47 2.42
C SER A 260 -11.02 6.61 3.88
N ALA A 261 -11.36 7.76 4.48
CA ALA A 261 -11.10 8.08 5.88
C ALA A 261 -12.31 8.79 6.50
N GLY A 262 -13.17 8.00 7.17
CA GLY A 262 -14.40 8.51 7.81
C GLY A 262 -15.31 9.21 6.81
N ASN A 263 -15.26 10.55 6.76
CA ASN A 263 -16.15 11.40 5.97
C ASN A 263 -15.52 11.88 4.64
N ALA A 264 -14.42 11.27 4.24
CA ALA A 264 -13.64 11.69 3.08
C ALA A 264 -13.29 10.51 2.16
N ILE A 265 -13.35 10.73 0.85
CA ILE A 265 -12.53 9.99 -0.12
C ILE A 265 -11.30 10.84 -0.42
N LEU A 266 -10.12 10.25 -0.27
CA LEU A 266 -8.84 10.87 -0.61
C LEU A 266 -8.39 10.43 -1.99
N MET A 267 -7.68 11.32 -2.67
CA MET A 267 -7.18 11.11 -4.03
C MET A 267 -5.76 11.69 -4.15
N ALA A 268 -4.83 10.92 -4.74
CA ALA A 268 -3.46 11.34 -4.99
C ALA A 268 -3.02 11.07 -6.44
N GLY A 269 -2.51 12.11 -7.10
CA GLY A 269 -1.81 12.01 -8.37
C GLY A 269 -2.63 11.32 -9.47
N GLY A 270 -2.04 10.29 -10.09
CA GLY A 270 -2.55 9.65 -11.30
C GLY A 270 -2.06 10.33 -12.57
N GLU A 271 -2.56 9.86 -13.71
CA GLU A 271 -1.99 10.13 -15.02
C GLU A 271 -3.05 10.62 -16.02
N ILE A 272 -2.68 11.61 -16.84
CA ILE A 272 -3.44 12.06 -18.01
C ILE A 272 -2.70 11.60 -19.27
N ASP A 273 -3.36 10.77 -20.07
CA ASP A 273 -2.91 10.42 -21.41
C ASP A 273 -3.14 11.61 -22.34
N ARG A 274 -2.05 12.23 -22.81
CA ARG A 274 -2.07 13.35 -23.78
C ARG A 274 -2.01 12.86 -25.24
N GLY A 275 -2.08 11.55 -25.46
CA GLY A 275 -1.94 10.90 -26.76
C GLY A 275 -0.49 10.66 -27.17
N TYR A 276 -0.28 9.80 -28.17
CA TYR A 276 1.03 9.50 -28.76
C TYR A 276 2.10 9.00 -27.76
N GLY A 277 1.69 8.38 -26.66
CA GLY A 277 2.58 7.93 -25.58
C GLY A 277 3.08 9.04 -24.65
N ASN A 278 2.57 10.26 -24.79
CA ASN A 278 2.84 11.35 -23.87
C ASN A 278 1.90 11.26 -22.66
N VAL A 279 2.45 10.94 -21.50
CA VAL A 279 1.72 10.74 -20.25
C VAL A 279 2.13 11.83 -19.26
N GLU A 280 1.16 12.62 -18.79
CA GLU A 280 1.38 13.62 -17.75
C GLU A 280 1.02 13.02 -16.39
N ARG A 281 2.02 12.86 -15.53
CA ARG A 281 1.86 12.35 -14.16
C ARG A 281 1.66 13.50 -13.19
N LEU A 282 0.64 13.39 -12.35
CA LEU A 282 0.17 14.47 -11.48
C LEU A 282 0.65 14.29 -10.04
N THR A 283 0.79 15.40 -9.32
CA THR A 283 1.30 15.47 -7.93
C THR A 283 0.29 16.07 -6.95
N ASP A 284 -0.90 16.44 -7.41
CA ASP A 284 -1.95 17.04 -6.60
C ASP A 284 -2.66 16.01 -5.70
N TYR A 285 -3.20 16.48 -4.57
CA TYR A 285 -4.16 15.72 -3.78
C TYR A 285 -5.52 16.41 -3.75
N TRP A 286 -6.56 15.60 -3.66
CA TRP A 286 -7.93 16.06 -3.53
C TRP A 286 -8.65 15.30 -2.42
N VAL A 287 -9.66 15.97 -1.84
CA VAL A 287 -10.57 15.41 -0.84
C VAL A 287 -11.99 15.58 -1.35
N LEU A 288 -12.75 14.50 -1.44
CA LEU A 288 -14.21 14.53 -1.57
C LEU A 288 -14.82 14.38 -0.18
N ASP A 289 -15.42 15.44 0.33
CA ASP A 289 -16.26 15.37 1.53
C ASP A 289 -17.55 14.59 1.19
N THR A 290 -17.80 13.46 1.87
CA THR A 290 -18.91 12.54 1.57
C THR A 290 -20.25 12.96 2.21
N HIS A 291 -20.30 14.11 2.88
CA HIS A 291 -21.54 14.69 3.41
C HIS A 291 -22.08 15.79 2.50
N THR A 292 -21.18 16.64 2.00
CA THR A 292 -21.47 17.78 1.11
C THR A 292 -21.26 17.46 -0.36
N PHE A 293 -20.64 16.31 -0.66
CA PHE A 293 -20.23 15.87 -2.00
C PHE A 293 -19.41 16.94 -2.72
N ARG A 294 -18.45 17.52 -1.99
CA ARG A 294 -17.62 18.60 -2.48
C ARG A 294 -16.16 18.20 -2.57
N TRP A 295 -15.58 18.42 -3.74
CA TRP A 295 -14.15 18.35 -3.94
C TRP A 295 -13.46 19.59 -3.38
N THR A 296 -12.38 19.38 -2.64
CA THR A 296 -11.46 20.43 -2.15
C THR A 296 -10.04 20.05 -2.60
N GLN A 297 -9.31 20.99 -3.20
CA GLN A 297 -7.92 20.72 -3.56
C GLN A 297 -7.01 20.97 -2.35
N VAL A 298 -6.10 20.03 -2.09
CA VAL A 298 -5.06 20.21 -1.08
C VAL A 298 -3.95 21.08 -1.67
N MET A 299 -3.54 22.11 -0.94
CA MET A 299 -2.52 23.06 -1.42
C MET A 299 -1.08 22.49 -1.45
N SER A 300 -0.85 21.35 -0.81
CA SER A 300 0.41 20.62 -0.85
C SER A 300 0.42 19.61 -2.00
N GLN A 301 1.60 19.27 -2.52
CA GLN A 301 1.78 18.35 -3.64
C GLN A 301 2.85 17.29 -3.34
N MET A 302 2.71 16.10 -3.93
CA MET A 302 3.73 15.05 -3.86
C MET A 302 5.11 15.60 -4.27
N PRO A 303 6.20 15.26 -3.56
CA PRO A 303 7.55 15.71 -3.90
C PRO A 303 8.06 15.15 -5.23
N CYS A 304 7.46 14.08 -5.73
CA CYS A 304 7.69 13.52 -7.06
C CYS A 304 6.38 12.95 -7.63
N PRO A 305 6.19 12.95 -8.96
CA PRO A 305 5.11 12.21 -9.59
C PRO A 305 5.38 10.70 -9.49
N LEU A 306 4.36 9.92 -9.16
CA LEU A 306 4.43 8.46 -9.12
C LEU A 306 3.68 7.83 -10.30
N ILE A 307 4.14 6.64 -10.69
CA ILE A 307 3.44 5.69 -11.56
C ILE A 307 2.52 4.85 -10.68
N GLU A 308 1.26 4.71 -11.10
CA GLU A 308 0.21 3.99 -10.35
C GLU A 308 0.24 4.27 -8.83
N PRO A 309 0.20 5.55 -8.38
CA PRO A 309 0.12 5.87 -6.96
C PRO A 309 -1.04 5.11 -6.32
N ARG A 310 -0.74 4.49 -5.18
CA ARG A 310 -1.70 3.89 -4.25
C ARG A 310 -1.73 4.74 -2.99
N LEU A 311 -2.88 4.74 -2.33
CA LEU A 311 -3.11 5.52 -1.12
C LEU A 311 -3.55 4.54 -0.02
N THR A 312 -3.00 4.71 1.18
CA THR A 312 -3.37 3.95 2.37
C THR A 312 -3.57 4.91 3.53
N VAL A 313 -4.76 4.91 4.13
CA VAL A 313 -5.07 5.62 5.37
C VAL A 313 -4.93 4.65 6.53
N ALA A 314 -3.89 4.84 7.33
CA ALA A 314 -3.67 4.02 8.51
C ALA A 314 -4.64 4.37 9.65
N ASN A 315 -4.91 3.39 10.53
CA ASN A 315 -5.73 3.57 11.73
C ASN A 315 -5.18 4.63 12.72
N SER A 316 -3.90 5.00 12.62
CA SER A 316 -3.30 6.11 13.36
C SER A 316 -3.77 7.50 12.90
N GLY A 317 -4.27 7.61 11.66
CA GLY A 317 -4.47 8.84 10.92
C GLY A 317 -3.30 9.26 10.03
N ASN A 318 -2.21 8.47 9.98
CA ASN A 318 -1.16 8.66 8.97
C ASN A 318 -1.69 8.26 7.58
N ILE A 319 -1.31 9.01 6.56
CA ILE A 319 -1.61 8.68 5.17
C ILE A 319 -0.30 8.31 4.48
N TYR A 320 -0.30 7.22 3.72
CA TYR A 320 0.84 6.77 2.94
C TYR A 320 0.46 6.76 1.47
N VAL A 321 1.23 7.48 0.65
CA VAL A 321 1.10 7.49 -0.80
C VAL A 321 2.34 6.84 -1.39
N TRP A 322 2.16 5.75 -2.11
CA TRP A 322 3.26 4.89 -2.54
C TRP A 322 3.03 4.37 -3.95
N GLY A 323 4.10 4.08 -4.68
CA GLY A 323 4.03 3.71 -6.08
C GLY A 323 5.39 3.76 -6.75
N ASP A 324 5.40 3.42 -8.03
CA ASP A 324 6.63 3.31 -8.81
C ASP A 324 7.15 4.69 -9.27
N PHE A 325 8.46 4.77 -9.48
CA PHE A 325 9.13 5.97 -9.95
C PHE A 325 10.29 5.59 -10.87
N ASP A 326 10.30 6.14 -12.08
CA ASP A 326 11.17 5.74 -13.19
C ASP A 326 12.42 6.61 -13.37
N GLN A 327 12.63 7.63 -12.53
CA GLN A 327 13.85 8.44 -12.58
C GLN A 327 15.02 7.73 -11.88
N PRO A 328 16.25 7.84 -12.43
CA PRO A 328 17.41 7.14 -11.89
C PRO A 328 17.80 7.67 -10.50
N LEU A 329 17.84 6.77 -9.50
CA LEU A 329 18.32 7.08 -8.16
C LEU A 329 19.87 6.99 -8.10
N PRO A 330 20.57 7.93 -7.43
CA PRO A 330 22.02 7.93 -7.32
C PRO A 330 22.57 6.61 -6.74
N GLY A 331 23.49 5.97 -7.46
CA GLY A 331 24.13 4.72 -7.01
C GLY A 331 23.27 3.45 -7.16
N MET A 332 22.11 3.52 -7.81
CA MET A 332 21.26 2.37 -8.10
C MET A 332 21.29 1.96 -9.58
N SER A 333 20.89 0.72 -9.86
CA SER A 333 20.61 0.27 -11.22
C SER A 333 19.40 1.01 -11.81
N HIS A 334 19.40 1.20 -13.13
CA HIS A 334 18.23 1.63 -13.87
C HIS A 334 17.06 0.66 -13.65
N GLY A 335 15.85 1.20 -13.51
CA GLY A 335 14.64 0.46 -13.18
C GLY A 335 13.58 1.37 -12.57
N THR A 336 12.39 0.83 -12.32
CA THR A 336 11.38 1.51 -11.49
C THR A 336 11.64 1.22 -10.02
N HIS A 337 11.45 2.24 -9.19
CA HIS A 337 11.70 2.18 -7.74
C HIS A 337 10.47 2.62 -6.97
N LEU A 338 10.09 1.85 -5.96
CA LEU A 338 9.06 2.23 -5.00
C LEU A 338 9.48 3.51 -4.25
N ARG A 339 8.63 4.54 -4.31
CA ARG A 339 8.64 5.66 -3.37
C ARG A 339 7.50 5.49 -2.37
N ILE A 340 7.70 6.02 -1.16
CA ILE A 340 6.73 6.01 -0.06
C ILE A 340 6.75 7.40 0.55
N ILE A 341 5.65 8.12 0.40
CA ILE A 341 5.44 9.47 0.90
C ILE A 341 4.48 9.36 2.09
N ARG A 342 4.96 9.62 3.30
CA ARG A 342 4.09 9.83 4.46
C ARG A 342 3.51 11.23 4.37
N VAL A 343 2.19 11.33 4.49
CA VAL A 343 1.45 12.59 4.44
C VAL A 343 0.71 12.81 5.76
N THR A 344 0.82 14.01 6.31
CA THR A 344 0.27 14.39 7.62
C THR A 344 -0.43 15.76 7.54
N GLY A 345 -1.34 16.04 8.47
CA GLY A 345 -2.07 17.33 8.53
C GLY A 345 -3.30 17.42 7.62
N PHE A 346 -3.86 16.29 7.18
CA PHE A 346 -5.17 16.23 6.54
C PHE A 346 -6.30 16.38 7.59
N ASP A 347 -6.50 17.60 8.10
CA ASP A 347 -7.47 17.84 9.17
C ASP A 347 -8.95 17.54 8.77
N GLN A 348 -9.23 17.44 7.46
CA GLN A 348 -10.54 17.03 6.92
C GLN A 348 -10.68 15.50 6.76
N ALA A 349 -9.56 14.77 6.64
CA ALA A 349 -9.56 13.31 6.78
C ALA A 349 -9.56 13.01 8.29
N ASN A 350 -10.75 13.10 8.89
CA ASN A 350 -10.92 12.70 10.29
C ASN A 350 -10.28 11.33 10.51
N LYS A 351 -9.53 11.17 11.61
CA LYS A 351 -8.97 9.86 11.99
C LYS A 351 -10.06 8.80 11.87
N PRO A 352 -9.81 7.63 11.25
CA PRO A 352 -10.81 6.61 11.09
C PRO A 352 -11.51 6.34 12.43
N PRO A 353 -12.87 6.38 12.50
CA PRO A 353 -13.58 6.29 13.76
C PRO A 353 -13.24 4.95 14.45
N SER A 354 -13.11 4.97 15.78
CA SER A 354 -13.00 3.71 16.52
C SER A 354 -14.26 2.87 16.33
N TYR A 355 -14.13 1.54 16.33
CA TYR A 355 -15.31 0.67 16.35
C TYR A 355 -16.18 1.00 17.57
N THR A 356 -17.49 0.81 17.42
CA THR A 356 -18.40 0.89 18.57
C THR A 356 -17.97 -0.10 19.66
N PRO A 357 -18.07 0.23 20.96
CA PRO A 357 -17.59 -0.64 22.06
C PRO A 357 -18.24 -2.03 22.11
N THR A 358 -19.37 -2.22 21.42
CA THR A 358 -20.08 -3.49 21.25
C THR A 358 -19.54 -4.35 20.10
N ALA A 359 -18.75 -3.78 19.19
CA ALA A 359 -18.23 -4.46 18.00
C ALA A 359 -16.76 -4.89 18.13
N ALA A 360 -16.00 -4.30 19.06
CA ALA A 360 -14.67 -4.78 19.43
C ALA A 360 -14.75 -5.57 20.76
N PRO A 361 -14.16 -6.78 20.85
CA PRO A 361 -13.93 -7.38 22.16
C PRO A 361 -13.02 -6.44 22.99
N PRO A 362 -13.20 -6.37 24.32
CA PRO A 362 -12.30 -5.59 25.16
C PRO A 362 -10.86 -6.09 24.96
N PRO A 363 -9.84 -5.21 25.06
CA PRO A 363 -8.45 -5.65 25.01
C PRO A 363 -8.26 -6.76 26.05
N PRO A 364 -7.50 -7.83 25.73
CA PRO A 364 -7.33 -8.94 26.65
C PRO A 364 -6.85 -8.38 27.99
N ALA A 365 -7.58 -8.72 29.05
CA ALA A 365 -7.15 -8.34 30.38
C ALA A 365 -5.72 -8.87 30.58
N TYR A 366 -4.78 -7.96 30.80
CA TYR A 366 -3.45 -8.34 31.26
C TYR A 366 -3.62 -9.34 32.41
N PRO A 367 -2.81 -10.40 32.50
CA PRO A 367 -2.79 -11.24 33.68
C PRO A 367 -2.30 -10.41 34.86
N SER A 368 -3.23 -9.69 35.51
CA SER A 368 -3.06 -9.27 36.89
C SER A 368 -2.84 -10.55 37.67
N LEU A 369 -1.63 -10.75 38.18
CA LEU A 369 -1.26 -11.86 39.05
C LEU A 369 -2.29 -11.91 40.19
N SER A 370 -3.24 -12.82 40.04
CA SER A 370 -4.34 -13.00 40.98
C SER A 370 -3.87 -13.90 42.11
N ASP A 371 -3.06 -13.34 43.00
CA ASP A 371 -2.72 -13.96 44.27
C ASP A 371 -3.99 -14.06 45.13
N ASN A 372 -4.66 -15.21 45.10
CA ASN A 372 -5.73 -15.47 46.06
C ASN A 372 -6.05 -16.97 46.31
N SER A 373 -5.35 -17.57 47.27
CA SER A 373 -5.88 -18.51 48.30
C SER A 373 -4.70 -19.16 49.06
N SER A 374 -4.34 -18.75 50.28
CA SER A 374 -4.94 -19.12 51.60
C SER A 374 -4.55 -20.53 52.10
N PRO A 375 -4.41 -20.82 53.43
CA PRO A 375 -4.73 -19.98 54.61
C PRO A 375 -3.71 -19.98 55.80
N ASN A 376 -4.05 -19.19 56.82
CA ASN A 376 -3.73 -19.33 58.27
C ASN A 376 -2.48 -18.62 58.85
N PRO A 377 -2.55 -18.00 60.06
CA PRO A 377 -1.49 -17.13 60.59
C PRO A 377 -0.68 -17.73 61.75
N GLN A 378 0.63 -17.49 61.79
CA GLN A 378 1.39 -17.46 63.05
C GLN A 378 2.74 -16.72 62.94
N ASN A 379 3.04 -15.94 63.98
CA ASN A 379 4.31 -15.32 64.37
C ASN A 379 5.57 -15.62 63.52
N TYR A 380 6.23 -14.57 63.02
CA TYR A 380 7.68 -14.36 63.23
C TYR A 380 8.06 -12.88 63.16
N GLN A 381 9.08 -12.48 63.94
CA GLN A 381 9.56 -11.11 64.05
C GLN A 381 10.76 -10.82 63.12
N GLY A 382 10.86 -9.58 62.63
CA GLY A 382 12.15 -8.85 62.60
C GLY A 382 12.87 -8.63 61.26
N TYR A 383 13.21 -7.35 61.01
CA TYR A 383 14.26 -6.83 60.11
C TYR A 383 14.06 -6.95 58.57
N PRO A 384 14.66 -6.04 57.77
CA PRO A 384 14.39 -4.61 57.80
C PRO A 384 14.02 -4.05 56.40
N GLN A 385 13.51 -2.81 56.35
CA GLN A 385 13.25 -2.11 55.08
C GLN A 385 14.53 -1.95 54.23
N SER A 386 14.51 -2.47 53.02
CA SER A 386 15.40 -2.04 51.94
C SER A 386 14.72 -0.99 51.06
N GLN A 387 15.51 -0.05 50.55
CA GLN A 387 15.03 1.16 49.89
C GLN A 387 14.50 0.87 48.47
N GLN A 388 13.50 1.65 48.05
CA GLN A 388 13.12 1.75 46.64
C GLN A 388 14.32 2.26 45.84
N GLN A 389 14.86 1.45 44.92
CA GLN A 389 15.79 1.95 43.90
C GLN A 389 14.99 2.55 42.73
N PRO A 390 15.38 3.72 42.20
CA PRO A 390 14.87 4.20 40.92
C PRO A 390 15.30 3.26 39.79
N LEU A 391 14.42 3.07 38.80
CA LEU A 391 14.77 2.41 37.55
C LEU A 391 15.92 3.16 36.84
N PRO A 392 16.87 2.47 36.20
CA PRO A 392 17.97 3.11 35.50
C PRO A 392 17.45 3.89 34.27
N PRO A 393 18.01 5.06 33.95
CA PRO A 393 17.64 5.81 32.75
C PRO A 393 18.05 5.04 31.49
N TYR A 394 17.18 5.07 30.47
CA TYR A 394 17.48 4.51 29.15
C TYR A 394 18.73 5.15 28.53
N PRO A 395 19.61 4.38 27.86
CA PRO A 395 20.78 4.95 27.18
C PRO A 395 20.36 5.88 26.03
N SER A 396 20.79 7.14 26.09
CA SER A 396 20.68 8.05 24.95
C SER A 396 21.62 7.63 23.83
N TYR A 397 21.07 7.25 22.67
CA TYR A 397 21.86 6.87 21.50
C TYR A 397 22.58 8.09 20.90
N ASN A 398 23.92 8.04 20.85
CA ASN A 398 24.76 9.05 20.22
C ASN A 398 25.31 8.48 18.89
N PRO A 399 24.90 9.00 17.72
CA PRO A 399 25.21 8.37 16.43
C PRO A 399 26.68 8.53 15.95
N ASN A 400 27.55 9.22 16.72
CA ASN A 400 28.91 9.56 16.28
C ASN A 400 30.04 8.79 17.01
N GLN A 401 29.82 7.55 17.46
CA GLN A 401 30.89 6.70 18.00
C GLN A 401 31.09 5.40 17.20
N SER A 402 32.06 5.43 16.30
CA SER A 402 32.68 4.24 15.73
C SER A 402 33.58 3.56 16.78
N ASN A 403 33.19 2.38 17.27
CA ASN A 403 33.97 1.64 18.26
C ASN A 403 34.93 0.64 17.56
N PRO A 404 36.23 0.58 17.94
CA PRO A 404 37.21 -0.24 17.23
C PRO A 404 37.41 -1.63 17.83
N GLY A 405 37.68 -2.61 16.96
CA GLY A 405 38.52 -3.77 17.27
C GLY A 405 37.85 -5.00 17.90
N TYR A 406 37.69 -6.05 17.08
CA TYR A 406 37.92 -7.43 17.51
C TYR A 406 38.69 -8.16 16.41
N GLY A 407 39.73 -8.92 16.79
CA GLY A 407 40.73 -9.44 15.86
C GLY A 407 40.76 -10.97 15.73
N ASN A 408 41.09 -11.41 14.51
CA ASN A 408 41.88 -12.59 14.16
C ASN A 408 41.56 -13.98 14.76
N GLN A 409 41.21 -14.91 13.87
CA GLN A 409 41.84 -16.23 13.77
C GLN A 409 41.99 -16.63 12.29
N SER A 410 42.89 -17.57 11.99
CA SER A 410 43.72 -17.50 10.76
C SER A 410 43.80 -18.77 9.90
N ALA A 411 43.84 -18.56 8.57
CA ALA A 411 44.49 -19.40 7.54
C ALA A 411 43.85 -20.78 7.18
N PRO A 412 44.18 -21.42 6.02
CA PRO A 412 45.17 -21.05 4.99
C PRO A 412 44.68 -20.97 3.52
N GLN A 413 45.54 -20.42 2.66
CA GLN A 413 45.48 -20.32 1.19
C GLN A 413 45.88 -21.63 0.47
N PRO A 414 45.69 -21.71 -0.86
CA PRO A 414 46.91 -21.77 -1.69
C PRO A 414 46.95 -20.91 -2.99
N TYR A 415 48.17 -20.48 -3.30
CA TYR A 415 48.79 -20.21 -4.62
C TYR A 415 48.09 -20.82 -5.86
N GLY A 416 48.17 -20.26 -7.08
CA GLY A 416 48.90 -19.10 -7.59
C GLY A 416 49.29 -19.29 -9.08
N GLY A 417 49.25 -18.25 -9.93
CA GLY A 417 49.59 -18.35 -11.38
C GLY A 417 49.59 -16.98 -12.09
N GLN A 418 50.48 -16.78 -13.06
CA GLN A 418 50.93 -15.44 -13.52
C GLN A 418 51.09 -15.33 -15.06
N TYR A 419 50.75 -14.15 -15.61
CA TYR A 419 51.27 -13.54 -16.87
C TYR A 419 50.88 -14.22 -18.24
N PRO A 420 51.19 -13.61 -19.44
CA PRO A 420 50.36 -12.56 -20.08
C PRO A 420 50.13 -12.76 -21.61
N GLY A 421 49.46 -11.83 -22.32
CA GLY A 421 49.53 -11.78 -23.79
C GLY A 421 48.60 -10.80 -24.53
N GLN A 422 49.14 -10.07 -25.51
CA GLN A 422 48.42 -9.19 -26.46
C GLN A 422 47.79 -9.98 -27.63
N ASN A 423 46.76 -9.40 -28.26
CA ASN A 423 46.55 -9.20 -29.72
C ASN A 423 45.09 -8.73 -29.90
N GLN A 424 44.76 -7.52 -30.39
CA GLN A 424 45.01 -6.95 -31.72
C GLN A 424 44.39 -7.78 -32.87
N TYR A 425 43.24 -7.35 -33.39
CA TYR A 425 42.79 -7.66 -34.75
C TYR A 425 41.94 -6.51 -35.33
N GLN A 426 42.17 -6.19 -36.60
CA GLN A 426 41.43 -5.17 -37.38
C GLN A 426 40.26 -5.82 -38.15
N GLY A 427 39.23 -5.02 -38.45
CA GLY A 427 38.13 -5.40 -39.33
C GLY A 427 37.38 -4.19 -39.87
N GLN A 428 37.61 -3.91 -41.15
CA GLN A 428 36.78 -3.13 -42.08
C GLN A 428 35.30 -3.57 -42.01
N GLY A 429 34.26 -2.78 -42.32
CA GLY A 429 34.17 -1.41 -42.86
C GLY A 429 33.19 -1.37 -44.05
N GLN A 430 32.13 -0.54 -43.99
CA GLN A 430 31.29 -0.15 -45.15
C GLN A 430 30.61 1.22 -44.94
N GLN A 431 30.43 1.97 -46.04
CA GLN A 431 29.73 3.27 -46.16
C GLN A 431 28.55 3.10 -47.15
N TYR A 432 27.40 3.77 -47.01
CA TYR A 432 26.99 5.05 -47.66
C TYR A 432 25.42 5.11 -47.63
N PRO A 433 24.69 6.19 -48.05
CA PRO A 433 24.82 7.66 -47.89
C PRO A 433 23.81 8.16 -46.78
N GLY A 434 23.32 9.40 -46.63
CA GLY A 434 23.57 10.75 -47.19
C GLY A 434 22.30 11.67 -47.16
N GLN A 435 22.47 13.00 -47.30
CA GLN A 435 21.45 14.09 -47.30
C GLN A 435 20.69 14.35 -45.97
N ASP A 436 20.33 15.59 -45.56
CA ASP A 436 20.63 16.94 -46.10
C ASP A 436 20.62 18.04 -45.00
N GLN A 437 20.97 19.28 -45.39
CA GLN A 437 21.36 20.42 -44.52
C GLN A 437 20.28 21.54 -44.42
N TYR A 438 20.49 22.54 -43.52
CA TYR A 438 19.74 23.81 -43.20
C TYR A 438 18.96 23.77 -41.85
N GLY A 439 18.94 24.81 -40.98
CA GLY A 439 19.76 26.04 -40.91
C GLY A 439 19.03 27.29 -40.36
N GLY A 440 19.20 27.65 -39.06
CA GLY A 440 19.07 29.04 -38.56
C GLY A 440 17.97 29.41 -37.53
N GLN A 441 18.39 29.63 -36.26
CA GLN A 441 18.08 30.74 -35.30
C GLN A 441 16.72 31.52 -35.38
N SER A 442 16.02 31.91 -34.28
CA SER A 442 16.45 32.28 -32.92
C SER A 442 15.29 32.44 -31.86
N ASN A 443 15.63 32.34 -30.56
CA ASN A 443 15.00 32.91 -29.32
C ASN A 443 13.45 32.89 -29.13
N THR A 444 12.86 32.36 -28.05
CA THR A 444 13.08 32.73 -26.62
C THR A 444 12.31 31.82 -25.62
N MET A 445 12.81 31.73 -24.37
CA MET A 445 12.11 31.42 -23.09
C MET A 445 11.63 29.99 -22.69
N TYR A 446 11.97 29.65 -21.43
CA TYR A 446 11.57 28.53 -20.55
C TYR A 446 12.09 27.10 -20.85
N PRO A 447 12.59 26.36 -19.82
CA PRO A 447 13.08 24.99 -19.98
C PRO A 447 11.91 23.99 -19.99
N SER A 448 11.49 23.60 -21.18
CA SER A 448 10.53 22.53 -21.44
C SER A 448 11.22 21.43 -22.26
N GLY A 449 11.02 20.17 -21.87
CA GLY A 449 11.31 18.99 -22.68
C GLY A 449 12.78 18.58 -22.75
N GLY A 450 13.12 17.53 -21.99
CA GLY A 450 14.23 16.65 -22.38
C GLY A 450 13.79 15.83 -23.59
N SER A 451 14.39 16.08 -24.76
CA SER A 451 14.09 15.35 -25.98
C SER A 451 14.60 13.92 -25.91
N THR A 452 13.84 13.02 -26.53
CA THR A 452 14.12 11.59 -26.72
C THR A 452 15.49 11.31 -27.36
N ASP A 453 16.46 10.87 -26.56
CA ASP A 453 17.40 9.85 -27.02
C ASP A 453 16.77 8.48 -26.75
N GLN A 454 16.39 7.77 -27.81
CA GLN A 454 15.84 6.40 -27.72
C GLN A 454 16.95 5.40 -27.37
N TYR A 455 17.36 5.36 -26.11
CA TYR A 455 18.07 4.23 -25.56
C TYR A 455 17.11 3.02 -25.44
N PRO A 456 17.56 1.79 -25.77
CA PRO A 456 16.78 0.57 -25.53
C PRO A 456 16.81 0.22 -24.03
N GLY A 457 16.13 1.04 -23.22
CA GLY A 457 15.99 0.93 -21.78
C GLY A 457 14.61 0.42 -21.39
N GLN A 458 14.54 -0.37 -20.31
CA GLN A 458 13.30 -0.95 -19.81
C GLN A 458 12.31 0.16 -19.39
N HIS A 459 11.17 0.23 -20.06
CA HIS A 459 10.06 1.10 -19.66
C HIS A 459 9.25 0.45 -18.52
N ALA A 460 8.50 1.27 -17.78
CA ALA A 460 7.44 0.74 -16.93
C ALA A 460 6.46 -0.08 -17.78
N VAL A 461 6.36 -1.38 -17.49
CA VAL A 461 5.44 -2.27 -18.20
C VAL A 461 4.09 -2.21 -17.51
N TYR A 462 3.14 -1.54 -18.15
CA TYR A 462 1.73 -1.63 -17.76
C TYR A 462 1.24 -3.05 -18.06
N PRO A 463 0.59 -3.75 -17.10
CA PRO A 463 -0.07 -5.02 -17.41
C PRO A 463 -1.13 -4.78 -18.50
N PRO A 464 -1.35 -5.73 -19.42
CA PRO A 464 -2.25 -5.54 -20.55
C PRO A 464 -3.66 -5.21 -20.05
N GLN A 465 -4.07 -3.95 -20.27
CA GLN A 465 -5.38 -3.46 -19.90
C GLN A 465 -6.44 -4.24 -20.68
N LYS A 466 -7.12 -5.19 -20.04
CA LYS A 466 -8.45 -5.60 -20.49
C LYS A 466 -9.31 -4.34 -20.53
N ASN A 467 -10.10 -4.17 -21.58
CA ASN A 467 -10.85 -2.93 -21.84
C ASN A 467 -11.73 -2.53 -20.65
N LYS A 468 -11.23 -1.64 -19.77
CA LYS A 468 -12.03 -0.88 -18.79
C LYS A 468 -12.84 0.20 -19.52
N LYS A 469 -13.64 -0.21 -20.50
CA LYS A 469 -14.39 0.65 -21.41
C LYS A 469 -15.66 -0.04 -21.89
N ASP A 470 -16.76 0.25 -21.21
CA ASP A 470 -17.98 0.78 -21.81
C ASP A 470 -19.06 0.84 -20.72
N CYS A 471 -19.24 2.00 -20.08
CA CYS A 471 -20.48 2.23 -19.35
C CYS A 471 -20.94 3.69 -19.34
N SER A 472 -22.20 3.87 -19.73
CA SER A 472 -23.01 5.02 -19.39
C SER A 472 -24.33 4.50 -18.83
N ILE A 473 -24.57 4.71 -17.53
CA ILE A 473 -25.93 4.58 -16.97
C ILE A 473 -26.73 5.80 -17.46
N GLN A 474 -27.80 5.54 -18.23
CA GLN A 474 -28.86 6.51 -18.53
C GLN A 474 -29.93 6.49 -17.44
#